data_AF-A0A820HZ47-F1
#
_entry.id   AF-A0A820HZ47-F1
#
_cell.length_a   1.000
_cell.length_b   1.000
_cell.length_c   1.000
_cell.angle_alpha   90.00
_cell.angle_beta   90.00
_cell.angle_gamma   90.00
#
_symmetry.space_group_name_H-M   'P 1'
#
loop_
_entity.id
_entity.type
_entity.pdbx_description
1 polymer ?
#
loop_
_entity_poly.entity_id
_entity_poly.type
_entity_poly.pdbx_seq_one_letter_code
_entity_poly.pdbx_strand_id
1 'polypeptide(L)'
;MVKAIDRINGLLETFMGINDSDLAQQIWDFAQNKKNPSDFAMAIDESEIGAFNFTDEFIFDLWAAIDDIKAGRIKDRDYEDERL
;
A
#
# COMPACT_ATOMS: atom_id res chain seq x y z
N MET A 1 5.32 -4.18 -11.00
CA MET A 1 4.01 -3.50 -11.06
C MET A 1 2.94 -4.39 -10.47
N VAL A 2 2.64 -5.56 -11.04
CA VAL A 2 1.66 -6.52 -10.49
C VAL A 2 1.90 -6.84 -9.00
N LYS A 3 3.14 -7.22 -8.62
CA LYS A 3 3.52 -7.48 -7.21
C LYS A 3 3.29 -6.31 -6.25
N ALA A 4 3.27 -5.07 -6.75
CA ALA A 4 3.04 -3.89 -5.92
C ALA A 4 1.57 -3.72 -5.58
N ILE A 5 0.73 -3.88 -6.59
CA ILE A 5 -0.72 -3.82 -6.48
C ILE A 5 -1.22 -4.97 -5.61
N ASP A 6 -0.70 -6.18 -5.80
CA ASP A 6 -1.06 -7.35 -4.99
C ASP A 6 -0.74 -7.15 -3.50
N ARG A 7 0.41 -6.54 -3.18
CA ARG A 7 0.79 -6.27 -1.79
C ARG A 7 -0.10 -5.21 -1.15
N ILE A 8 -0.39 -4.13 -1.88
CA ILE A 8 -1.32 -3.10 -1.39
C ILE A 8 -2.71 -3.70 -1.20
N ASN A 9 -3.18 -4.53 -2.14
CA ASN A 9 -4.45 -5.24 -2.01
C ASN A 9 -4.50 -6.16 -0.79
N GLY A 10 -3.43 -6.89 -0.47
CA GLY A 10 -3.39 -7.71 0.75
C GLY A 10 -3.56 -6.88 2.03
N LEU A 11 -3.02 -5.67 2.05
CA LEU A 11 -3.22 -4.73 3.17
C LEU A 11 -4.67 -4.20 3.20
N LEU A 12 -5.24 -3.82 2.06
CA LEU A 12 -6.64 -3.38 1.94
C LEU A 12 -7.63 -4.49 2.34
N GLU A 13 -7.33 -5.74 2.00
CA GLU A 13 -8.13 -6.90 2.37
C GLU A 13 -8.09 -7.14 3.88
N THR A 14 -6.91 -7.01 4.49
CA THR A 14 -6.76 -7.12 5.95
C THR A 14 -7.47 -5.98 6.69
N PHE A 15 -7.45 -4.76 6.16
CA PHE A 15 -8.00 -3.58 6.82
C PHE A 15 -9.51 -3.37 6.59
N MET A 16 -10.00 -3.62 5.38
CA MET A 16 -11.40 -3.37 4.97
C MET A 16 -12.15 -4.60 4.49
N GLY A 17 -11.46 -5.73 4.23
CA GLY A 17 -12.07 -6.90 3.62
C GLY A 17 -12.37 -6.73 2.12
N ILE A 18 -11.70 -5.80 1.44
CA ILE A 18 -11.90 -5.54 0.00
C ILE A 18 -10.62 -5.80 -0.79
N ASN A 19 -10.80 -6.16 -2.06
CA ASN A 19 -9.72 -6.25 -3.04
C ASN A 19 -10.10 -5.35 -4.22
N ASP A 20 -9.51 -4.16 -4.28
CA ASP A 20 -9.80 -3.13 -5.27
C ASP A 20 -8.49 -2.72 -5.95
N SER A 21 -8.25 -3.32 -7.12
CA SER A 21 -7.02 -3.11 -7.87
C SER A 21 -6.90 -1.68 -8.41
N ASP A 22 -8.00 -0.98 -8.63
CA ASP A 22 -7.97 0.42 -9.09
C ASP A 22 -7.56 1.34 -7.94
N LEU A 23 -8.12 1.13 -6.74
CA LEU A 23 -7.69 1.83 -5.53
C LEU A 23 -6.21 1.54 -5.21
N ALA A 24 -5.80 0.27 -5.26
CA ALA A 24 -4.41 -0.11 -5.02
C ALA A 24 -3.44 0.52 -6.03
N GLN A 25 -3.84 0.60 -7.31
CA GLN A 25 -3.06 1.28 -8.34
C GLN A 25 -2.94 2.78 -8.07
N GLN A 26 -4.02 3.44 -7.67
CA GLN A 26 -3.97 4.85 -7.28
C GLN A 26 -3.03 5.07 -6.09
N ILE A 27 -3.14 4.29 -5.02
CA ILE A 27 -2.26 4.38 -3.84
C ILE A 27 -0.79 4.22 -4.25
N TRP A 28 -0.48 3.23 -5.09
CA TRP A 28 0.85 3.02 -5.62
C TRP A 28 1.37 4.26 -6.36
N ASP A 29 0.59 4.77 -7.30
CA ASP A 29 0.99 5.92 -8.12
C ASP A 29 1.18 7.19 -7.27
N PHE A 30 0.35 7.39 -6.24
CA PHE A 30 0.51 8.47 -5.27
C PHE A 30 1.83 8.38 -4.51
N ALA A 31 2.23 7.17 -4.11
CA ALA A 31 3.46 6.95 -3.35
C ALA A 31 4.74 7.03 -4.19
N GLN A 32 4.66 6.88 -5.52
CA GLN A 32 5.84 6.94 -6.40
C GLN A 32 6.62 8.25 -6.27
N ASN A 33 5.89 9.37 -6.13
CA ASN A 33 6.46 10.71 -6.04
C ASN A 33 6.88 11.12 -4.62
N LYS A 34 6.70 10.25 -3.63
CA LYS A 34 6.98 10.52 -2.21
C LYS A 34 8.28 9.86 -1.77
N LYS A 35 8.98 10.52 -0.84
CA LYS A 35 10.30 10.11 -0.32
C LYS A 35 10.30 9.71 1.15
N ASN A 36 9.25 10.06 1.89
CA ASN A 36 9.14 9.82 3.32
C ASN A 36 7.66 9.58 3.69
N PRO A 37 7.40 8.89 4.82
CA PRO A 37 6.04 8.52 5.23
C PRO A 37 5.16 9.73 5.54
N SER A 38 5.72 10.84 6.04
CA SER A 38 4.95 12.05 6.35
C SER A 38 4.35 12.68 5.10
N ASP A 39 5.14 12.83 4.04
CA ASP A 39 4.69 13.37 2.75
C ASP A 39 3.67 12.45 2.07
N PHE A 40 3.75 11.14 2.34
CA PHE A 40 2.78 10.16 1.86
C PHE A 40 1.46 10.28 2.62
N ALA A 41 1.49 10.30 3.96
CA ALA A 41 0.30 10.45 4.79
C ALA A 41 -0.46 11.74 4.48
N MET A 42 0.24 12.86 4.38
CA MET A 42 -0.35 14.15 3.99
C MET A 42 -0.98 14.09 2.60
N ALA A 43 -0.34 13.42 1.63
CA ALA A 43 -0.89 13.31 0.28
C ALA A 43 -2.13 12.42 0.22
N ILE A 44 -2.20 11.38 1.05
CA ILE A 44 -3.40 10.55 1.17
C ILE A 44 -4.54 11.40 1.76
N ASP A 45 -4.29 12.10 2.86
CA ASP A 45 -5.28 12.95 3.54
C ASP A 45 -5.83 14.07 2.64
N GLU A 46 -4.98 14.69 1.82
CA GLU A 46 -5.37 15.73 0.86
C GLU A 46 -6.07 15.19 -0.41
N SER A 47 -6.07 13.87 -0.62
CA SER A 47 -6.64 13.23 -1.81
C SER A 47 -8.04 12.66 -1.55
N GLU A 48 -8.70 12.18 -2.60
CA GLU A 48 -9.97 11.44 -2.48
C GLU A 48 -9.81 10.13 -1.67
N ILE A 49 -8.57 9.62 -1.55
CA ILE A 49 -8.25 8.45 -0.73
C ILE A 49 -8.37 8.78 0.78
N GLY A 50 -8.22 10.05 1.17
CA GLY A 50 -8.43 10.49 2.55
C GLY A 50 -9.86 10.26 3.04
N ALA A 51 -10.84 10.22 2.13
CA ALA A 51 -12.23 9.95 2.48
C ALA A 51 -12.48 8.54 3.06
N PHE A 52 -11.54 7.62 2.89
CA PHE A 52 -11.59 6.29 3.49
C PHE A 52 -11.25 6.30 4.99
N ASN A 53 -10.78 7.43 5.54
CA ASN A 53 -10.40 7.58 6.95
C ASN A 53 -9.46 6.47 7.43
N PHE A 54 -8.42 6.18 6.65
CA PHE A 54 -7.36 5.27 7.05
C PHE A 54 -6.71 5.71 8.35
N THR A 55 -6.48 4.77 9.26
CA THR A 55 -5.74 5.04 10.49
C THR A 55 -4.28 5.32 10.18
N ASP A 56 -3.61 6.13 11.01
CA ASP A 56 -2.16 6.39 10.87
C ASP A 56 -1.34 5.09 10.80
N GLU A 57 -1.67 4.08 11.62
CA GLU A 57 -1.02 2.76 11.63
C GLU A 57 -1.07 2.09 10.25
N PHE A 58 -2.26 2.04 9.66
CA PHE A 58 -2.45 1.49 8.31
C PHE A 58 -1.68 2.27 7.23
N ILE A 59 -1.63 3.60 7.33
CA ILE A 59 -0.86 4.43 6.40
C ILE A 59 0.65 4.14 6.53
N PHE A 60 1.15 3.91 7.74
CA PHE A 60 2.53 3.49 7.96
C PHE A 60 2.81 2.11 7.36
N ASP A 61 1.90 1.15 7.49
CA ASP A 61 2.04 -0.19 6.91
C ASP A 61 2.03 -0.15 5.37
N LEU A 62 1.13 0.65 4.78
CA LEU A 62 1.12 0.91 3.34
C LEU A 62 2.45 1.51 2.88
N TRP A 63 2.94 2.54 3.57
CA TRP A 63 4.21 3.15 3.23
C TRP A 63 5.39 2.17 3.36
N ALA A 64 5.45 1.41 4.45
CA ALA A 64 6.50 0.42 4.68
C ALA A 64 6.51 -0.63 3.57
N ALA A 65 5.34 -1.15 3.21
CA ALA A 65 5.19 -2.08 2.10
C ALA A 65 5.69 -1.45 0.80
N ILE A 66 5.23 -0.25 0.45
CA ILE A 66 5.62 0.46 -0.78
C ILE A 66 7.13 0.73 -0.83
N ASP A 67 7.74 1.19 0.27
CA ASP A 67 9.18 1.42 0.38
C ASP A 67 9.98 0.12 0.19
N ASP A 68 9.51 -1.00 0.77
CA ASP A 68 10.10 -2.32 0.53
C ASP A 68 10.06 -2.70 -0.95
N ILE A 69 8.96 -2.42 -1.66
CA ILE A 69 8.84 -2.68 -3.11
C ILE A 69 9.82 -1.81 -3.90
N LYS A 70 9.87 -0.51 -3.60
CA LYS A 70 10.74 0.46 -4.26
C LYS A 70 12.21 0.11 -4.05
N ALA A 71 12.55 -0.40 -2.88
CA ALA A 71 13.90 -0.86 -2.55
C ALA A 71 14.22 -2.27 -3.11
N GLY A 72 13.25 -2.96 -3.74
CA GLY A 72 13.42 -4.33 -4.23
C GLY A 72 13.60 -5.35 -3.11
N ARG A 73 13.14 -5.06 -1.89
CA ARG A 73 13.24 -5.91 -0.69
C ARG A 73 12.18 -7.00 -0.61
N ILE A 74 11.15 -6.98 -1.47
CA ILE A 74 10.18 -8.07 -1.51
C ILE A 74 10.90 -9.35 -1.93
N LYS A 75 11.09 -10.25 -0.98
CA LYS A 75 11.46 -11.64 -1.28
C LYS A 75 10.20 -12.36 -1.73
N ASP A 76 10.29 -13.09 -2.83
CA ASP A 76 9.21 -13.96 -3.34
C ASP A 76 8.72 -15.02 -2.33
N ARG A 77 9.33 -15.12 -1.14
CA ARG A 77 9.04 -16.14 -0.13
C ARG A 77 7.88 -15.82 0.80
N ASP A 78 7.41 -14.58 0.88
CA ASP A 78 6.38 -14.21 1.88
C ASP A 78 4.93 -14.46 1.40
N TYR A 79 4.71 -14.81 0.12
CA TYR A 79 3.35 -15.07 -0.43
C TYR A 79 3.07 -16.55 -0.77
N GLU A 80 4.08 -17.42 -0.67
CA GLU A 80 3.94 -18.85 -0.99
C GLU A 80 3.55 -19.70 0.23
N ASP A 81 3.77 -19.22 1.47
CA ASP A 81 3.53 -20.02 2.69
C ASP A 81 2.07 -19.99 3.18
N GLU A 82 1.24 -19.05 2.72
CA GLU A 82 -0.19 -18.96 3.13
C GLU A 82 -1.17 -19.58 2.11
N ARG A 83 -0.67 -20.18 1.02
CA ARG A 83 -1.51 -20.87 0.01
C ARG A 83 -1.47 -22.40 0.09
N LEU A 84 -1.00 -22.97 1.21
CA LEU A 84 -0.97 -24.41 1.49
C LEU A 84 -2.02 -24.85 2.51
#